data_AF-A0A3S2WYL2-F1
#
_entry.id   AF-A0A3S2WYL2-F1
#
_cell.length_a   1.000
_cell.length_b   1.000
_cell.length_c   1.000
_cell.angle_alpha   90.00
_cell.angle_beta   90.00
_cell.angle_gamma   90.00
#
_symmetry.space_group_name_H-M   'P 1'
#
loop_
_entity.id
_entity.type
_entity.pdbx_description
1 polymer ?
#
loop_
_entity_poly.entity_id
_entity_poly.type
_entity_poly.pdbx_seq_one_letter_code
_entity_poly.pdbx_strand_id
1 'polypeptide(L)'
;RAFAAWLGLTPLQKSTSWKTKLERTSKMGERTLRRLLIIGSSAVARQASKRGAAEGSWLARMLARKPRMLVTVAQANKTARIVWALLTKEQDYKAPVAMAV
;
A
#
# COMPACT_ATOMS: atom_id res chain seq x y z
N ARG A 1 -5.29 -11.49 3.19
CA ARG A 1 -4.07 -11.47 2.31
C ARG A 1 -4.42 -11.66 0.83
N ALA A 2 -5.54 -12.30 0.50
CA ALA A 2 -5.98 -12.53 -0.88
C ALA A 2 -6.25 -11.26 -1.70
N PHE A 3 -6.80 -10.19 -1.12
CA PHE A 3 -7.18 -8.99 -1.90
C PHE A 3 -6.03 -8.15 -2.42
N ALA A 4 -4.99 -7.90 -1.62
CA ALA A 4 -3.79 -7.21 -2.11
C ALA A 4 -3.03 -8.03 -3.17
N ALA A 5 -3.06 -9.36 -3.04
CA ALA A 5 -2.51 -10.28 -4.03
C ALA A 5 -3.36 -10.34 -5.30
N TRP A 6 -4.68 -10.31 -5.17
CA TRP A 6 -5.64 -10.23 -6.27
C TRP A 6 -5.57 -8.89 -7.00
N LEU A 7 -5.29 -7.78 -6.28
CA LEU A 7 -5.00 -6.48 -6.88
C LEU A 7 -3.60 -6.39 -7.47
N GLY A 8 -2.74 -7.42 -7.37
CA GLY A 8 -1.37 -7.40 -7.89
C GLY A 8 -0.43 -6.40 -7.18
N LEU A 9 -0.76 -6.01 -5.95
CA LEU A 9 0.03 -5.09 -5.12
C LEU A 9 1.06 -5.82 -4.25
N THR A 10 1.13 -7.15 -4.35
CA THR A 10 2.16 -7.98 -3.75
C THR A 10 2.92 -8.78 -4.82
N PRO A 11 4.23 -9.02 -4.64
CA PRO A 11 4.99 -9.95 -5.49
C PRO A 11 4.30 -11.32 -5.52
N LEU A 12 4.24 -11.92 -6.70
CA LEU A 12 3.68 -13.25 -6.88
C LEU A 12 4.55 -14.26 -6.11
N GLN A 13 3.98 -14.89 -5.08
CA GLN A 13 4.64 -15.97 -4.36
C GLN A 13 4.33 -17.30 -5.06
N LYS A 14 5.26 -17.77 -5.90
CA LYS A 14 5.29 -19.16 -6.34
C LYS A 14 6.20 -19.93 -5.40
N SER A 15 5.63 -20.59 -4.40
CA SER A 15 6.36 -21.52 -3.54
C SER A 15 6.14 -22.94 -4.04
N THR A 16 7.10 -23.47 -4.80
CA THR A 16 7.25 -24.93 -4.93
C THR A 16 8.06 -25.38 -3.72
N SER A 17 7.72 -26.53 -3.12
CA SER A 17 8.06 -27.03 -1.77
C SER A 17 9.55 -27.07 -1.31
N TRP A 18 10.45 -26.34 -1.97
CA TRP A 18 11.87 -26.28 -1.60
C TRP A 18 12.55 -24.92 -1.89
N LYS A 19 11.90 -23.94 -2.56
CA LYS A 19 12.50 -22.62 -2.84
C LYS A 19 11.46 -21.50 -2.83
N THR A 20 11.60 -20.52 -1.95
CA THR A 20 10.77 -19.31 -1.95
C THR A 20 11.39 -18.26 -2.89
N LYS A 21 10.84 -18.10 -4.10
CA LYS A 21 11.15 -16.97 -4.98
C LYS A 21 10.03 -15.95 -4.92
N LEU A 22 10.35 -14.72 -4.50
CA LEU A 22 9.48 -13.55 -4.64
C LEU A 22 9.65 -13.01 -6.07
N GLU A 23 8.69 -13.30 -6.95
CA GLU A 23 8.70 -12.81 -8.33
C GLU A 23 8.01 -11.43 -8.45
N ARG A 24 7.98 -10.85 -9.67
CA ARG A 24 7.36 -9.55 -9.95
C ARG A 24 5.93 -9.45 -9.38
N THR A 25 5.54 -8.24 -9.02
CA THR A 25 4.13 -7.91 -8.69
C THR A 25 3.21 -8.38 -9.80
N SER A 26 2.26 -9.25 -9.46
CA SER A 26 1.31 -9.84 -10.41
C SER A 26 0.54 -8.73 -11.15
N LYS A 27 0.36 -8.85 -12.47
CA LYS A 27 -0.57 -7.98 -13.23
C LYS A 27 -2.02 -8.48 -13.16
N MET A 28 -2.27 -9.69 -12.66
CA MET A 28 -3.61 -10.26 -12.50
C MET A 28 -4.36 -9.53 -11.39
N GLY A 29 -5.59 -9.12 -11.68
CA GLY A 29 -6.41 -8.21 -10.86
C GLY A 29 -7.12 -7.14 -11.67
N GLU A 30 -8.14 -6.52 -11.08
CA GLU A 30 -8.85 -5.38 -11.67
C GLU A 30 -7.89 -4.18 -11.80
N ARG A 31 -7.53 -3.84 -13.05
CA ARG A 31 -6.48 -2.86 -13.37
C ARG A 31 -6.87 -1.44 -12.98
N THR A 32 -8.16 -1.13 -12.94
CA THR A 32 -8.72 0.18 -12.59
C THR A 32 -8.55 0.45 -11.11
N LEU A 33 -8.91 -0.49 -10.23
CA LEU A 33 -8.74 -0.42 -8.78
C LEU A 33 -7.26 -0.30 -8.42
N ARG A 34 -6.38 -1.06 -9.08
CA ARG A 34 -4.93 -0.90 -8.93
C ARG A 34 -4.49 0.51 -9.31
N ARG A 35 -4.93 1.03 -10.46
CA ARG A 35 -4.61 2.40 -10.91
C ARG A 35 -5.13 3.43 -9.90
N LEU A 36 -6.38 3.34 -9.47
CA LEU A 36 -7.01 4.25 -8.51
C LEU A 36 -6.27 4.26 -7.17
N LEU A 37 -5.91 3.08 -6.65
CA LEU A 37 -5.13 2.96 -5.41
C LEU A 37 -3.73 3.58 -5.52
N ILE A 38 -3.06 3.41 -6.67
CA ILE A 38 -1.74 4.01 -6.92
C ILE A 38 -1.87 5.53 -7.08
N ILE A 39 -2.88 6.02 -7.81
CA ILE A 39 -3.12 7.45 -8.01
C ILE A 39 -3.44 8.13 -6.66
N GLY A 40 -4.34 7.55 -5.86
CA GLY A 40 -4.67 8.06 -4.53
C GLY A 40 -3.46 8.07 -3.59
N SER A 41 -2.66 6.99 -3.59
CA SER A 41 -1.43 6.93 -2.80
C SER A 41 -0.35 7.89 -3.30
N SER A 42 -0.32 8.18 -4.61
CA SER A 42 0.60 9.16 -5.19
C SER A 42 0.28 10.57 -4.72
N ALA A 43 -1.01 10.89 -4.56
CA ALA A 43 -1.45 12.16 -3.99
C ALA A 43 -1.03 12.29 -2.51
N VAL A 44 -1.19 11.22 -1.72
CA VAL A 44 -0.73 11.18 -0.32
C VAL A 44 0.78 11.36 -0.22
N ALA A 45 1.56 10.64 -1.03
CA ALA A 45 3.01 10.78 -1.07
C ALA A 45 3.43 12.18 -1.53
N ARG A 46 2.74 12.76 -2.52
CA ARG A 46 3.00 14.14 -2.98
C ARG A 46 2.75 15.16 -1.88
N GLN A 47 1.64 15.01 -1.17
CA GLN A 47 1.27 15.90 -0.08
C GLN A 47 2.29 15.82 1.06
N ALA A 48 2.69 14.61 1.44
CA ALA A 48 3.71 14.36 2.43
C ALA A 48 5.08 14.95 2.05
N SER A 49 5.47 14.88 0.77
CA SER A 49 6.69 15.55 0.30
C SER A 49 6.58 17.08 0.27
N LYS A 50 5.39 17.64 0.00
CA LYS A 50 5.20 19.09 -0.18
C LYS A 50 4.98 19.83 1.14
N ARG A 51 4.17 19.27 2.06
CA ARG A 51 3.80 19.91 3.33
C ARG A 51 4.56 19.37 4.54
N GLY A 52 5.47 18.43 4.33
CA GLY A 52 6.02 17.59 5.39
C GLY A 52 5.05 16.47 5.74
N ALA A 53 5.59 15.27 5.93
CA ALA A 53 4.86 14.19 6.56
C ALA A 53 4.85 14.44 8.08
N ALA A 54 3.80 13.99 8.77
CA ALA A 54 3.76 14.06 10.24
C ALA A 54 5.05 13.48 10.83
N GLU A 55 5.67 14.19 11.78
CA GLU A 55 6.93 13.80 12.37
C GLU A 55 6.83 12.39 12.99
N GLY A 56 7.84 11.56 12.79
CA GLY A 56 7.84 10.15 13.22
C GLY A 56 6.93 9.20 12.41
N SER A 57 6.09 9.71 11.50
CA SER A 57 5.19 8.86 10.71
C SER A 57 5.96 7.84 9.86
N TRP A 58 5.33 6.68 9.65
CA TRP A 58 5.90 5.65 8.76
C TRP A 58 6.19 6.20 7.35
N LEU A 59 5.33 7.11 6.86
CA LEU A 59 5.48 7.71 5.55
C LEU A 59 6.69 8.66 5.49
N ALA A 60 6.91 9.48 6.54
CA ALA A 60 8.09 10.32 6.67
C ALA A 60 9.39 9.49 6.60
N ARG A 61 9.44 8.43 7.43
CA ARG A 61 10.61 7.53 7.50
C ARG A 61 10.88 6.80 6.18
N MET A 62 9.83 6.43 5.46
CA MET A 62 9.94 5.79 4.15
C MET A 62 10.43 6.76 3.07
N LEU A 63 9.88 7.97 3.03
CA LEU A 63 10.29 9.02 2.07
C LEU A 63 11.74 9.46 2.28
N ALA A 64 12.25 9.41 3.52
CA ALA A 64 13.65 9.70 3.83
C ALA A 64 14.63 8.62 3.31
N ARG A 65 14.17 7.38 3.08
CA ARG A 65 15.05 6.22 2.79
C ARG A 65 14.88 5.62 1.40
N LYS A 66 13.74 5.85 0.75
CA LYS A 66 13.36 5.16 -0.50
C LYS A 66 12.82 6.15 -1.52
N PRO A 67 13.01 5.88 -2.83
CA PRO A 67 12.46 6.71 -3.89
C PRO A 67 10.94 6.73 -3.81
N ARG A 68 10.36 7.90 -4.12
CA ARG A 68 8.93 8.20 -3.97
C ARG A 68 8.01 7.15 -4.60
N MET A 69 8.35 6.61 -5.77
CA MET A 69 7.52 5.58 -6.42
C MET A 69 7.40 4.29 -5.60
N LEU A 70 8.48 3.84 -4.94
CA LEU A 70 8.41 2.67 -4.07
C LEU A 70 7.55 2.93 -2.83
N VAL A 71 7.66 4.14 -2.27
CA VAL A 71 6.84 4.57 -1.13
C VAL A 71 5.36 4.62 -1.51
N THR A 72 5.03 5.17 -2.68
CA THR A 72 3.66 5.18 -3.22
C THR A 72 3.08 3.77 -3.34
N VAL A 73 3.84 2.82 -3.90
CA VAL A 73 3.37 1.43 -4.06
C VAL A 73 3.17 0.76 -2.71
N ALA A 74 4.09 0.97 -1.77
CA ALA A 74 3.97 0.44 -0.42
C ALA A 74 2.77 1.04 0.32
N GLN A 75 2.51 2.34 0.15
CA GLN A 75 1.32 3.01 0.69
C GLN A 75 0.04 2.43 0.07
N ALA A 76 0.01 2.20 -1.24
CA ALA A 76 -1.14 1.57 -1.90
C ALA A 76 -1.42 0.16 -1.36
N ASN A 77 -0.37 -0.63 -1.10
CA ASN A 77 -0.51 -1.94 -0.48
C ASN A 77 -1.06 -1.83 0.96
N LYS A 78 -0.61 -0.84 1.74
CA LYS A 78 -1.16 -0.58 3.08
C LYS A 78 -2.66 -0.25 3.00
N THR A 79 -3.06 0.64 2.10
CA THR A 79 -4.47 1.01 1.88
C THR A 79 -5.30 -0.19 1.45
N ALA A 80 -4.80 -1.03 0.53
CA ALA A 80 -5.49 -2.23 0.10
C ALA A 80 -5.77 -3.21 1.25
N ARG A 81 -4.84 -3.33 2.22
CA ARG A 81 -5.04 -4.16 3.41
C ARG A 81 -6.10 -3.59 4.36
N ILE A 82 -6.17 -2.27 4.48
CA ILE A 82 -7.21 -1.59 5.26
C ILE A 82 -8.58 -1.85 4.60
N VAL A 83 -8.71 -1.58 3.31
CA VAL A 83 -9.94 -1.84 2.55
C VAL A 83 -10.40 -3.29 2.70
N TRP A 84 -9.49 -4.26 2.56
CA TRP A 84 -9.82 -5.66 2.77
C TRP A 84 -10.32 -5.92 4.19
N ALA A 85 -9.65 -5.38 5.21
CA ALA A 85 -10.06 -5.58 6.60
C ALA A 85 -11.47 -5.02 6.86
N LEU A 86 -11.79 -3.84 6.31
CA LEU A 86 -13.13 -3.24 6.40
C LEU A 86 -14.18 -4.11 5.72
N LEU A 87 -13.91 -4.54 4.48
CA LEU A 87 -14.83 -5.40 3.72
C LEU A 87 -15.09 -6.74 4.41
N THR A 88 -14.04 -7.39 4.95
CA THR A 88 -14.21 -8.69 5.62
C THR A 88 -14.83 -8.62 7.00
N LYS A 89 -14.78 -7.45 7.65
CA LYS A 89 -15.31 -7.26 9.00
C LYS A 89 -16.63 -6.49 9.03
N GLU A 90 -17.11 -6.04 7.87
CA GLU A 90 -18.29 -5.16 7.72
C GLU A 90 -18.21 -3.95 8.65
N GLN A 91 -17.01 -3.39 8.82
CA GLN A 91 -16.77 -2.24 9.69
C GLN A 91 -16.62 -0.97 8.88
N ASP A 92 -17.17 0.11 9.40
CA ASP A 92 -16.95 1.45 8.85
C ASP A 92 -15.50 1.89 9.02
N TYR A 93 -15.02 2.65 8.04
CA TYR A 93 -13.68 3.22 8.10
C TYR A 93 -13.59 4.23 9.25
N LYS A 94 -12.86 3.86 10.29
CA LYS A 94 -12.42 4.78 11.33
C LYS A 94 -11.06 5.33 10.93
N ALA A 95 -10.99 6.63 10.65
CA ALA A 95 -9.72 7.28 10.39
C ALA A 95 -8.80 7.02 11.59
N PRO A 96 -7.55 6.55 11.38
CA PRO A 96 -6.61 6.45 12.48
C PRO A 96 -6.48 7.85 13.04
N VAL A 97 -6.75 8.01 14.34
CA VAL A 97 -6.51 9.26 15.07
C VAL A 97 -5.10 9.69 14.66
N ALA A 98 -5.02 10.79 13.90
CA ALA A 98 -3.75 11.39 13.60
C ALA A 98 -3.20 11.78 14.98
N MET A 99 -2.25 11.00 15.48
CA MET A 99 -1.49 11.39 16.66
C MET A 99 -0.74 12.64 16.25
N ALA A 100 -1.38 13.79 16.48
CA ALA A 100 -0.70 15.06 16.63
C ALA A 100 0.16 14.89 17.88
N VAL A 101 1.45 14.72 17.65
CA VAL A 101 2.49 14.98 18.65
C VAL A 101 3.25 16.18 18.12
#